data_AF-K5VR56-F1
#
_entry.id   AF-K5VR56-F1
#
_cell.length_a   1.000
_cell.length_b   1.000
_cell.length_c   1.000
_cell.angle_alpha   90.00
_cell.angle_beta   90.00
_cell.angle_gamma   90.00
#
_symmetry.space_group_name_H-M   'P 1'
#
loop_
_entity.id
_entity.type
_entity.pdbx_description
1 polymer ?
#
loop_
_entity_poly.entity_id
_entity_poly.type
_entity_poly.pdbx_seq_one_letter_code
_entity_poly.pdbx_strand_id
1 'polypeptide(L)'
;SSPSLRFPAVQALRRLRARLRQRQRPRRDPAREIQQARERILAGPSKPTLEQRLAAIPPATHTPIAPKPILIDFDKHTPADLVRIFTPKFDGTLKRLDVFETLELDDLNSDRVRNLRRLIEQLTRIKRCLADVCNVIKYEEWRKWELGCKEIGDISFKGLRKNKARIVQALSAVYVNGYFDAVRFYENK
;
A
#
# COMPACT_ATOMS: atom_id res chain seq x y z
N SER A 1 -52.48 61.19 -63.23
CA SER A 1 -51.05 61.49 -63.05
C SER A 1 -50.68 61.38 -61.58
N SER A 2 -49.86 60.40 -61.21
CA SER A 2 -49.18 60.36 -59.91
C SER A 2 -48.23 61.58 -59.79
N PRO A 3 -47.87 62.05 -58.57
CA PRO A 3 -46.72 61.42 -57.94
C PRO A 3 -46.69 61.45 -56.38
N SER A 4 -45.90 60.52 -55.83
CA SER A 4 -44.95 60.68 -54.71
C SER A 4 -45.40 61.47 -53.45
N LEU A 5 -45.27 60.94 -52.23
CA LEU A 5 -43.98 60.76 -51.56
C LEU A 5 -44.21 59.89 -50.32
N ARG A 6 -43.94 58.59 -50.43
CA ARG A 6 -43.67 57.76 -49.25
C ARG A 6 -42.34 58.23 -48.67
N PHE A 7 -42.39 59.08 -47.65
CA PHE A 7 -41.21 59.68 -47.00
C PHE A 7 -40.20 58.59 -46.57
N PRO A 8 -39.09 58.39 -47.31
CA PRO A 8 -38.09 57.38 -46.99
C PRO A 8 -37.35 57.74 -45.69
N ALA A 9 -37.25 59.04 -45.41
CA ALA A 9 -36.62 59.60 -44.22
C ALA A 9 -37.30 59.14 -42.92
N VAL A 10 -38.63 59.02 -42.89
CA VAL A 10 -39.37 58.64 -41.66
C VAL A 10 -39.16 57.15 -41.34
N GLN A 11 -39.09 56.28 -42.36
CA GLN A 11 -38.74 54.87 -42.15
C GLN A 11 -37.27 54.69 -41.78
N ALA A 12 -36.36 55.45 -42.39
CA ALA A 12 -34.94 55.44 -42.04
C ALA A 12 -34.70 55.87 -40.60
N LEU A 13 -35.39 56.93 -40.14
CA LEU A 13 -35.28 57.42 -38.77
C LEU A 13 -35.84 56.42 -37.74
N ARG A 14 -36.95 55.73 -38.07
CA ARG A 14 -37.49 54.65 -37.22
C ARG A 14 -36.52 53.47 -37.11
N ARG A 15 -35.89 53.06 -38.21
CA ARG A 15 -34.89 51.97 -38.24
C ARG A 15 -33.62 52.36 -37.47
N LEU A 16 -33.19 53.62 -37.59
CA LEU A 16 -32.03 54.14 -36.86
C LEU A 16 -32.31 54.20 -35.35
N ARG A 17 -33.49 54.67 -34.93
CA ARG A 17 -33.92 54.66 -33.52
C ARG A 17 -34.01 53.23 -32.95
N ALA A 18 -34.51 52.28 -33.73
CA ALA A 18 -34.55 50.87 -33.31
C ALA A 18 -33.15 50.27 -33.16
N ARG A 19 -32.21 50.58 -34.06
CA ARG A 19 -30.80 50.15 -33.97
C ARG A 19 -30.07 50.79 -32.79
N LEU A 20 -30.30 52.07 -32.50
CA LEU A 20 -29.73 52.75 -31.34
C LEU A 20 -30.28 52.18 -30.02
N ARG A 21 -31.57 51.81 -29.97
CA ARG A 21 -32.16 51.11 -28.81
C ARG A 21 -31.61 49.69 -28.62
N GLN A 22 -31.28 48.96 -29.69
CA GLN A 22 -30.62 47.65 -29.56
C GLN A 22 -29.16 47.77 -29.10
N ARG A 23 -28.45 48.84 -29.49
CA ARG A 23 -27.08 49.12 -29.02
C ARG A 23 -27.02 49.59 -27.56
N GLN A 24 -28.11 50.11 -27.01
CA GLN A 24 -28.21 50.56 -25.61
C GLN A 24 -28.77 49.51 -24.65
N ARG A 25 -29.05 48.27 -25.11
CA ARG A 25 -29.35 47.20 -24.16
C ARG A 25 -28.07 46.90 -23.36
N PRO A 26 -28.12 46.92 -22.01
CA PRO A 26 -26.95 46.58 -21.22
C PRO A 26 -26.52 45.15 -21.60
N ARG A 27 -25.25 45.01 -21.99
CA ARG A 27 -24.63 43.67 -22.11
C ARG A 27 -24.85 42.98 -20.77
N ARG A 28 -25.46 41.79 -20.79
CA ARG A 28 -25.55 40.92 -19.60
C ARG A 28 -24.14 40.84 -19.02
N ASP A 29 -24.02 41.26 -17.77
CA ASP A 29 -22.74 41.36 -17.08
C ASP A 29 -22.39 39.98 -16.54
N PRO A 30 -21.45 39.24 -17.15
CA PRO A 30 -21.16 37.86 -16.78
C PRO A 30 -20.69 37.74 -15.33
N ALA A 31 -20.12 38.81 -14.76
CA ALA A 31 -19.73 38.87 -13.35
C ALA A 31 -20.93 38.69 -12.40
N ARG A 32 -22.11 39.22 -12.76
CA ARG A 32 -23.32 39.13 -11.91
C ARG A 32 -23.97 37.75 -11.97
N GLU A 33 -23.93 37.10 -13.13
CA GLU A 33 -24.41 35.71 -13.29
C GLU A 33 -23.46 34.72 -12.58
N ILE A 34 -22.15 34.94 -12.64
CA ILE A 34 -21.15 34.13 -11.93
C ILE A 34 -21.30 34.29 -10.40
N GLN A 35 -21.55 35.50 -9.92
CA GLN A 35 -21.79 35.75 -8.49
C GLN A 35 -23.06 35.06 -8.00
N GLN A 36 -24.17 35.15 -8.74
CA GLN A 36 -25.41 34.44 -8.40
C GLN A 36 -25.27 32.91 -8.48
N ALA A 37 -24.49 32.40 -9.42
CA ALA A 37 -24.18 30.97 -9.50
C ALA A 37 -23.35 30.51 -8.28
N ARG A 38 -22.38 31.33 -7.83
CA ARG A 38 -21.58 31.05 -6.62
C ARG A 38 -22.43 31.06 -5.35
N GLU A 39 -23.33 32.03 -5.20
CA GLU A 39 -24.24 32.09 -4.04
C GLU A 39 -25.17 30.89 -3.98
N ARG A 40 -25.66 30.40 -5.13
CA ARG A 40 -26.49 29.18 -5.19
C ARG A 40 -25.71 27.91 -4.86
N ILE A 41 -24.43 27.83 -5.23
CA ILE A 41 -23.55 26.71 -4.85
C ILE A 41 -23.25 26.74 -3.35
N LEU A 42 -23.08 27.93 -2.76
CA LEU A 42 -22.89 28.09 -1.32
C LEU A 42 -24.16 27.85 -0.49
N ALA A 43 -25.35 28.13 -1.05
CA ALA A 43 -26.64 27.93 -0.38
C ALA A 43 -27.21 26.51 -0.51
N GLY A 44 -26.50 25.58 -1.17
CA GLY A 44 -26.88 24.18 -1.22
C GLY A 44 -26.81 23.51 0.17
N PRO A 45 -27.61 22.48 0.44
CA PRO A 45 -27.60 21.80 1.74
C PRO A 45 -26.18 21.34 2.06
N SER A 46 -25.68 21.75 3.22
CA SER A 46 -24.32 21.46 3.65
C SER A 46 -24.08 19.96 3.60
N LYS A 47 -23.01 19.53 2.93
CA LYS A 47 -22.58 18.13 2.95
C LYS A 47 -22.45 17.72 4.42
N PRO A 48 -22.98 16.56 4.82
CA PRO A 48 -22.86 16.11 6.20
C PRO A 48 -21.38 16.06 6.57
N THR A 49 -21.06 16.60 7.75
CA THR A 49 -19.69 16.65 8.26
C THR A 49 -19.12 15.23 8.34
N LEU A 50 -17.81 15.09 8.27
CA LEU A 50 -17.14 13.78 8.33
C LEU A 50 -17.60 12.96 9.56
N GLU A 51 -17.87 13.62 10.68
CA GLU A 51 -18.44 13.01 11.89
C GLU A 51 -19.87 12.50 11.70
N GLN A 52 -20.74 13.26 11.02
CA GLN A 52 -22.11 12.82 10.71
C GLN A 52 -22.11 11.63 9.74
N ARG A 53 -21.15 11.60 8.82
CA ARG A 53 -20.96 10.46 7.90
C ARG A 53 -20.46 9.22 8.62
N LEU A 54 -19.64 9.37 9.65
CA LEU A 54 -19.17 8.25 10.49
C LEU A 54 -20.26 7.72 11.42
N ALA A 55 -21.08 8.61 12.00
CA ALA A 55 -22.19 8.23 12.88
C ALA A 55 -23.36 7.52 12.14
N ALA A 56 -23.51 7.78 10.83
CA ALA A 56 -24.53 7.15 10.00
C ALA A 56 -24.12 5.78 9.43
N ILE A 57 -22.89 5.30 9.71
CA ILE A 57 -22.48 3.94 9.38
C ILE A 57 -23.13 3.02 10.41
N PRO A 58 -24.09 2.15 10.03
CA PRO A 58 -24.60 1.15 10.97
C PRO A 58 -23.40 0.33 11.47
N PRO A 59 -23.33 -0.04 12.76
CA PRO A 59 -22.24 -0.85 13.29
C PRO A 59 -22.22 -2.15 12.51
N ALA A 60 -21.34 -2.21 11.52
CA ALA A 60 -21.16 -3.39 10.75
C ALA A 60 -20.52 -4.40 11.70
N THR A 61 -21.19 -5.53 11.89
CA THR A 61 -20.60 -6.73 12.50
C THR A 61 -19.56 -7.30 11.55
N HIS A 62 -18.55 -6.49 11.19
CA HIS A 62 -17.34 -6.95 10.57
C HIS A 62 -16.53 -7.60 11.68
N THR A 63 -16.85 -8.86 11.96
CA THR A 63 -15.86 -9.77 12.49
C THR A 63 -14.70 -9.73 11.51
N PRO A 64 -13.53 -9.20 11.88
CA PRO A 64 -12.37 -9.30 11.01
C PRO A 64 -12.14 -10.80 10.83
N ILE A 65 -12.30 -11.30 9.62
CA ILE A 65 -11.72 -12.60 9.28
C ILE A 65 -10.23 -12.31 9.16
N ALA A 66 -9.57 -12.15 10.30
CA ALA A 66 -8.16 -12.51 10.37
C ALA A 66 -8.14 -13.98 9.93
N PRO A 67 -7.47 -14.34 8.82
CA PRO A 67 -7.26 -15.75 8.54
C PRO A 67 -6.69 -16.34 9.82
N LYS A 68 -7.38 -17.33 10.40
CA LYS A 68 -6.82 -18.10 11.50
C LYS A 68 -5.40 -18.46 11.06
N PRO A 69 -4.36 -18.25 11.88
CA PRO A 69 -3.05 -18.75 11.54
C PRO A 69 -3.24 -20.24 11.29
N ILE A 70 -3.17 -20.65 10.03
CA ILE A 70 -3.12 -22.06 9.68
C ILE A 70 -1.71 -22.46 10.09
N LEU A 71 -1.52 -22.73 11.37
CA LEU A 71 -0.34 -23.44 11.83
C LEU A 71 -0.35 -24.77 11.06
N ILE A 72 0.75 -25.03 10.35
CA ILE A 72 0.97 -26.30 9.67
C ILE A 72 0.75 -27.40 10.71
N ASP A 73 -0.16 -28.32 10.40
CA ASP A 73 -0.39 -29.50 11.23
C ASP A 73 0.71 -30.52 10.91
N PHE A 74 1.84 -30.39 11.60
CA PHE A 74 3.05 -31.16 11.32
C PHE A 74 2.84 -32.68 11.40
N ASP A 75 1.90 -33.15 12.24
CA ASP A 75 1.58 -34.56 12.41
C ASP A 75 0.92 -35.17 11.15
N LYS A 76 0.38 -34.34 10.26
CA LYS A 76 -0.25 -34.75 9.01
C LYS A 76 0.68 -34.74 7.80
N HIS A 77 1.95 -34.38 7.99
CA HIS A 77 2.90 -34.21 6.92
C HIS A 77 4.09 -35.16 7.06
N THR A 78 4.42 -35.83 5.95
CA THR A 78 5.70 -36.54 5.86
C THR A 78 6.86 -35.53 5.81
N PRO A 79 8.10 -35.93 6.15
CA PRO A 79 9.26 -35.06 5.95
C PRO A 79 9.37 -34.52 4.52
N ALA A 80 9.03 -35.32 3.51
CA ALA A 80 9.02 -34.89 2.12
C ALA A 80 7.95 -33.81 1.84
N ASP A 81 6.77 -33.91 2.45
CA ASP A 81 5.75 -32.87 2.36
C ASP A 81 6.23 -31.56 2.99
N LEU A 82 6.89 -31.64 4.15
CA LEU A 82 7.46 -30.48 4.82
C LEU A 82 8.55 -29.82 3.97
N VAL A 83 9.44 -30.58 3.32
CA VAL A 83 10.40 -30.02 2.35
C VAL A 83 9.69 -29.24 1.25
N ARG A 84 8.62 -29.81 0.67
CA ARG A 84 7.86 -29.16 -0.40
C ARG A 84 7.15 -27.88 0.07
N ILE A 85 6.70 -27.84 1.32
CA ILE A 85 6.05 -26.65 1.92
C ILE A 85 7.07 -25.57 2.25
N PHE A 86 8.22 -25.95 2.84
CA PHE A 86 9.21 -25.01 3.34
C PHE A 86 10.15 -24.47 2.27
N THR A 87 10.46 -25.25 1.23
CA THR A 87 11.32 -24.78 0.12
C THR A 87 10.86 -23.42 -0.44
N PRO A 88 9.61 -23.25 -0.90
CA PRO A 88 9.15 -21.96 -1.41
C PRO A 88 9.06 -20.87 -0.32
N LYS A 89 8.87 -21.23 0.96
CA LYS A 89 8.90 -20.27 2.07
C LYS A 89 10.30 -19.71 2.28
N PHE A 90 11.33 -20.57 2.28
CA PHE A 90 12.73 -20.13 2.36
C PHE A 90 13.12 -19.30 1.14
N ASP A 91 12.68 -19.69 -0.07
CA ASP A 91 12.90 -18.92 -1.29
C ASP A 91 12.32 -17.51 -1.19
N GLY A 92 11.05 -17.40 -0.80
CA GLY A 92 10.39 -16.10 -0.64
C GLY A 92 11.04 -15.24 0.45
N THR A 93 11.47 -15.87 1.55
CA THR A 93 12.16 -15.19 2.66
C THR A 93 13.51 -14.65 2.23
N LEU A 94 14.36 -15.48 1.60
CA LEU A 94 15.67 -15.07 1.10
C LEU A 94 15.54 -13.96 0.05
N LYS A 95 14.63 -14.12 -0.92
CA LYS A 95 14.39 -13.10 -1.95
C LYS A 95 14.00 -11.73 -1.37
N ARG A 96 13.30 -11.71 -0.25
CA ARG A 96 12.94 -10.47 0.45
C ARG A 96 14.15 -9.82 1.14
N LEU A 97 15.15 -10.61 1.50
CA LEU A 97 16.39 -10.17 2.14
C LEU A 97 17.50 -9.78 1.14
N ASP A 98 17.42 -10.21 -0.13
CA ASP A 98 18.40 -9.88 -1.19
C ASP A 98 18.66 -8.37 -1.32
N VAL A 99 17.66 -7.54 -0.98
CA VAL A 99 17.83 -6.08 -0.98
C VAL A 99 18.99 -5.60 -0.10
N PHE A 100 19.36 -6.36 0.94
CA PHE A 100 20.47 -6.03 1.83
C PHE A 100 21.85 -6.42 1.30
N GLU A 101 21.92 -7.14 0.17
CA GLU A 101 23.20 -7.47 -0.48
C GLU A 101 23.85 -6.23 -1.09
N THR A 102 23.03 -5.30 -1.61
CA THR A 102 23.49 -4.09 -2.30
C THR A 102 23.26 -2.81 -1.51
N LEU A 103 22.52 -2.89 -0.40
CA LEU A 103 22.22 -1.73 0.43
C LEU A 103 23.42 -1.40 1.34
N GLU A 104 23.86 -0.15 1.31
CA GLU A 104 24.88 0.36 2.23
C GLU A 104 24.36 0.32 3.68
N LEU A 105 25.10 -0.34 4.59
CA LEU A 105 24.73 -0.53 6.01
C LEU A 105 25.77 0.07 6.98
N ASP A 106 26.75 0.82 6.48
CA ASP A 106 27.94 1.24 7.24
C ASP A 106 27.62 2.27 8.34
N ASP A 107 26.51 2.99 8.19
CA ASP A 107 25.91 3.89 9.17
C ASP A 107 25.14 3.18 10.30
N LEU A 108 25.00 1.86 10.24
CA LEU A 108 24.25 1.08 11.23
C LEU A 108 25.15 0.42 12.28
N ASN A 109 24.53 0.05 13.40
CA ASN A 109 25.20 -0.72 14.44
C ASN A 109 25.76 -2.05 13.88
N SER A 110 27.07 -2.25 14.06
CA SER A 110 27.82 -3.38 13.50
C SER A 110 27.34 -4.75 14.00
N ASP A 111 26.95 -4.88 15.27
CA ASP A 111 26.42 -6.13 15.82
C ASP A 111 25.10 -6.53 15.15
N ARG A 112 24.21 -5.56 14.92
CA ARG A 112 22.92 -5.81 14.23
C ARG A 112 23.14 -6.20 12.77
N VAL A 113 24.08 -5.54 12.09
CA VAL A 113 24.46 -5.90 10.71
C VAL A 113 25.08 -7.30 10.66
N ARG A 114 25.95 -7.65 11.62
CA ARG A 114 26.51 -9.01 11.76
C ARG A 114 25.40 -10.05 11.95
N ASN A 115 24.44 -9.78 12.82
CA ASN A 115 23.30 -10.67 13.07
C ASN A 115 22.43 -10.87 11.82
N LEU A 116 22.17 -9.80 11.06
CA LEU A 116 21.46 -9.90 9.77
C LEU A 116 22.22 -10.79 8.78
N ARG A 117 23.54 -10.62 8.65
CA ARG A 117 24.35 -11.45 7.75
C ARG A 117 24.30 -12.93 8.16
N ARG A 118 24.40 -13.20 9.46
CA ARG A 118 24.27 -14.56 10.01
C ARG A 118 22.89 -15.16 9.77
N LEU A 119 21.82 -14.37 9.89
CA LEU A 119 20.46 -14.82 9.57
C LEU A 119 20.36 -15.28 8.11
N ILE A 120 20.85 -14.48 7.16
CA ILE A 120 20.85 -14.80 5.74
C ILE A 120 21.66 -16.07 5.46
N GLU A 121 22.84 -16.19 6.10
CA GLU A 121 23.69 -17.37 6.00
C GLU A 121 22.97 -18.64 6.50
N GLN A 122 22.34 -18.59 7.68
CA GLN A 122 21.60 -19.73 8.25
C GLN A 122 20.42 -20.14 7.37
N LEU A 123 19.62 -19.17 6.90
CA LEU A 123 18.51 -19.44 5.97
C LEU A 123 19.00 -20.12 4.69
N THR A 124 20.12 -19.63 4.13
CA THR A 124 20.73 -20.21 2.92
C THR A 124 21.22 -21.63 3.17
N ARG A 125 21.87 -21.87 4.32
CA ARG A 125 22.38 -23.19 4.70
C ARG A 125 21.25 -24.20 4.91
N ILE A 126 20.23 -23.83 5.67
CA ILE A 126 19.04 -24.67 5.92
C ILE A 126 18.39 -25.03 4.60
N LYS A 127 18.12 -24.05 3.73
CA LYS A 127 17.54 -24.28 2.40
C LYS A 127 18.37 -25.28 1.59
N ARG A 128 19.69 -25.12 1.55
CA ARG A 128 20.58 -25.98 0.76
C ARG A 128 20.55 -27.43 1.25
N CYS A 129 20.50 -27.64 2.56
CA CYS A 129 20.52 -28.97 3.16
C CYS A 129 19.11 -29.54 3.39
N LEU A 130 18.04 -28.81 3.09
CA LEU A 130 16.67 -29.14 3.52
C LEU A 130 16.25 -30.55 3.09
N ALA A 131 16.58 -30.93 1.85
CA ALA A 131 16.27 -32.26 1.32
C ALA A 131 17.10 -33.38 1.97
N ASP A 132 18.34 -33.07 2.38
CA ASP A 132 19.28 -34.04 2.96
C ASP A 132 18.98 -34.31 4.44
N VAL A 133 18.57 -33.28 5.18
CA VAL A 133 18.37 -33.36 6.63
C VAL A 133 16.90 -33.55 7.03
N CYS A 134 15.95 -33.56 6.08
CA CYS A 134 14.52 -33.61 6.41
C CYS A 134 14.11 -34.78 7.30
N ASN A 135 14.72 -35.95 7.11
CA ASN A 135 14.40 -37.16 7.86
C ASN A 135 15.00 -37.19 9.27
N VAL A 136 15.94 -36.30 9.59
CA VAL A 136 16.60 -36.22 10.92
C VAL A 136 16.19 -34.97 11.71
N ILE A 137 15.53 -34.02 11.07
CA ILE A 137 15.01 -32.82 11.72
C ILE A 137 13.76 -33.18 12.53
N LYS A 138 13.77 -32.78 13.80
CA LYS A 138 12.61 -32.94 14.69
C LYS A 138 11.50 -31.94 14.36
N TYR A 139 10.25 -32.28 14.64
CA TYR A 139 9.10 -31.40 14.39
C TYR A 139 9.20 -30.04 15.08
N GLU A 140 9.86 -29.95 16.23
CA GLU A 140 10.10 -28.69 16.93
C GLU A 140 10.94 -27.70 16.11
N GLU A 141 11.91 -28.19 15.35
CA GLU A 141 12.75 -27.35 14.48
C GLU A 141 11.96 -26.83 13.28
N TRP A 142 11.15 -27.68 12.65
CA TRP A 142 10.22 -27.23 11.62
C TRP A 142 9.27 -26.14 12.13
N ARG A 143 8.77 -26.29 13.36
CA ARG A 143 7.93 -25.26 14.00
C ARG A 143 8.69 -23.97 14.25
N LYS A 144 9.94 -24.02 14.72
CA LYS A 144 10.78 -22.82 14.88
C LYS A 144 10.97 -22.10 13.55
N TRP A 145 11.24 -22.83 12.46
CA TRP A 145 11.40 -22.23 11.14
C TRP A 145 10.12 -21.59 10.63
N GLU A 146 8.95 -22.19 10.89
CA GLU A 146 7.68 -21.58 10.53
C GLU A 146 7.48 -20.25 11.26
N LEU A 147 7.79 -20.20 12.56
CA LEU A 147 7.70 -18.98 13.37
C LEU A 147 8.69 -17.92 12.88
N GLY A 148 9.94 -18.29 12.63
CA GLY A 148 10.95 -17.36 12.13
C GLY A 148 10.60 -16.78 10.76
N CYS A 149 10.13 -17.62 9.82
CA CYS A 149 9.69 -17.16 8.50
C CYS A 149 8.49 -16.23 8.61
N LYS A 150 7.55 -16.52 9.52
CA LYS A 150 6.41 -15.65 9.79
C LYS A 150 6.84 -14.29 10.35
N GLU A 151 7.74 -14.26 11.34
CA GLU A 151 8.25 -13.00 11.89
C GLU A 151 8.92 -12.14 10.82
N ILE A 152 9.76 -12.73 9.97
CA ILE A 152 10.34 -12.01 8.82
C ILE A 152 9.24 -11.52 7.87
N GLY A 153 8.23 -12.36 7.63
CA GLY A 153 7.05 -12.05 6.84
C GLY A 153 6.30 -10.79 7.32
N ASP A 154 6.18 -10.63 8.62
CA ASP A 154 5.46 -9.54 9.31
C ASP A 154 6.23 -8.21 9.33
N ILE A 155 7.56 -8.23 9.14
CA ILE A 155 8.38 -7.02 9.09
C ILE A 155 8.05 -6.21 7.82
N SER A 156 7.60 -4.97 7.96
CA SER A 156 7.37 -4.10 6.79
C SER A 156 8.68 -3.55 6.21
N PHE A 157 8.90 -3.75 4.91
CA PHE A 157 10.05 -3.20 4.18
C PHE A 157 9.72 -1.85 3.51
N LYS A 158 8.54 -1.28 3.79
CA LYS A 158 8.12 0.00 3.22
C LYS A 158 9.04 1.13 3.69
N GLY A 159 9.46 1.96 2.73
CA GLY A 159 10.34 3.09 3.01
C GLY A 159 11.74 2.68 3.48
N LEU A 160 12.29 1.58 2.93
CA LEU A 160 13.56 0.97 3.33
C LEU A 160 14.69 2.00 3.55
N ARG A 161 14.87 3.00 2.67
CA ARG A 161 15.90 4.03 2.85
C ARG A 161 15.75 4.83 4.15
N LYS A 162 14.51 5.15 4.54
CA LYS A 162 14.21 5.94 5.76
C LYS A 162 14.13 5.07 7.02
N ASN A 163 13.73 3.81 6.86
CA ASN A 163 13.45 2.89 7.97
C ASN A 163 14.52 1.81 8.16
N LYS A 164 15.64 1.90 7.44
CA LYS A 164 16.69 0.88 7.37
C LYS A 164 17.11 0.37 8.75
N ALA A 165 17.45 1.28 9.67
CA ALA A 165 17.87 0.93 11.02
C ALA A 165 16.82 0.11 11.80
N ARG A 166 15.53 0.45 11.65
CA ARG A 166 14.42 -0.26 12.31
C ARG A 166 14.22 -1.65 11.72
N ILE A 167 14.32 -1.78 10.39
CA ILE A 167 14.17 -3.06 9.70
C ILE A 167 15.34 -3.98 10.07
N VAL A 168 16.58 -3.49 10.04
CA VAL A 168 17.76 -4.25 10.45
C VAL A 168 17.70 -4.62 11.93
N GLN A 169 17.17 -3.75 12.80
CA GLN A 169 16.94 -4.09 14.20
C GLN A 169 15.94 -5.25 14.35
N ALA A 170 14.82 -5.21 13.63
CA ALA A 170 13.82 -6.28 13.68
C ALA A 170 14.40 -7.61 13.17
N LEU A 171 15.13 -7.60 12.05
CA LEU A 171 15.79 -8.79 11.52
C LEU A 171 16.90 -9.32 12.45
N SER A 172 17.65 -8.43 13.10
CA SER A 172 18.61 -8.82 14.12
C SER A 172 17.93 -9.48 15.32
N ALA A 173 16.72 -9.06 15.69
CA ALA A 173 15.97 -9.70 16.78
C ALA A 173 15.53 -11.12 16.39
N VAL A 174 15.08 -11.32 15.15
CA VAL A 174 14.75 -12.66 14.63
C VAL A 174 15.95 -13.60 14.74
N TYR A 175 17.15 -13.13 14.40
CA TYR A 175 18.38 -13.92 14.58
C TYR A 175 18.62 -14.26 16.05
N VAL A 176 18.55 -13.27 16.95
CA VAL A 176 18.80 -13.45 18.38
C VAL A 176 17.79 -14.41 19.03
N ASN A 177 16.56 -14.47 18.51
CA ASN A 177 15.53 -15.41 18.96
C ASN A 177 15.85 -16.88 18.60
N GLY A 178 16.88 -17.13 17.77
CA GLY A 178 17.39 -18.48 17.52
C GLY A 178 16.46 -19.38 16.71
N TYR A 179 15.51 -18.82 15.97
CA TYR A 179 14.58 -19.61 15.14
C TYR A 179 15.30 -20.49 14.13
N PHE A 180 16.42 -20.01 13.60
CA PHE A 180 17.21 -20.66 12.57
C PHE A 180 18.55 -21.14 13.10
N ASP A 181 18.67 -21.33 14.41
CA ASP A 181 19.83 -21.98 15.01
C ASP A 181 19.79 -23.45 14.66
N ALA A 182 20.29 -23.74 13.46
CA ALA A 182 20.53 -25.08 13.00
C ALA A 182 21.51 -25.76 13.97
N VAL A 183 20.97 -26.57 14.88
CA VAL A 183 21.72 -27.55 15.65
C VAL A 183 22.64 -28.25 14.67
N ARG A 184 23.94 -28.20 14.95
CA ARG A 184 25.04 -28.62 14.06
C ARG A 184 24.66 -29.92 13.34
N PHE A 185 24.17 -29.81 12.10
CA PHE A 185 23.67 -30.95 11.33
C PHE A 185 24.75 -32.02 11.04
N TYR A 186 26.01 -31.71 11.37
CA TYR A 186 27.19 -32.54 11.12
C TYR A 186 28.17 -32.56 12.30
N GLU A 187 27.69 -32.60 13.54
CA GLU A 187 28.54 -33.07 14.65
C GLU A 187 28.06 -34.42 15.12
N ASN A 188 28.48 -35.44 14.37
CA ASN A 188 28.65 -36.84 14.75
C ASN A 188 28.76 -37.64 13.43
N LYS A 189 29.93 -37.57 12.80
CA LYS A 189 30.46 -38.64 11.95
C LYS A 189 31.89 -38.89 12.36
#